data_AF-A0A1F7KEZ7-F1
#
_entry.id   AF-A0A1F7KEZ7-F1
#
_cell.length_a   1.000
_cell.length_b   1.000
_cell.length_c   1.000
_cell.angle_alpha   90.00
_cell.angle_beta   90.00
_cell.angle_gamma   90.00
#
_symmetry.space_group_name_H-M   'P 1'
#
loop_
_entity.id
_entity.type
_entity.pdbx_description
1 polymer ?
#
loop_
_entity_poly.entity_id
_entity_poly.type
_entity_poly.pdbx_seq_one_letter_code
_entity_poly.pdbx_strand_id
1 'polypeptide(L)'
;MSSDTRVTQTEVTKLFDLRTELWTSPESELTEIATRYGLSNTEADKKAILLAYLERHFPHSANNGEHFLKMKAQAETLHRHFAEITTDTCIYLFGSYSIGTINGTHSDLDLIAGLGSNPNDLVAFEQLERAGVIYSPELSCLDRMQSIVESGHGLARVYGVSEQGVEVEFHVLGRHDLAAIHKLKPGFVTRVVPVPPKEETRISFTGAIMNLPKDSTTVNHYLSNQGEYYRGFFPDAMIMSTLVLDSKGKGQEALDNVWFASVKAYLYHNGYLKKTSQGIVIDIQRANFDEFLCTVMPQKRAFTPERYQTMSRSYHQALNEIVNRYKCIILS
;
A
#
# COMPACT_ATOMS: atom_id res chain seq x y z
N MET A 1 9.89 22.09 -26.70
CA MET A 1 8.93 23.10 -26.22
C MET A 1 8.18 22.45 -25.09
N SER A 2 8.40 22.89 -23.85
CA SER A 2 7.65 22.42 -22.68
C SER A 2 6.30 23.13 -22.72
N SER A 3 5.21 22.43 -23.05
CA SER A 3 3.90 22.96 -22.73
C SER A 3 3.80 22.97 -21.20
N ASP A 4 3.50 24.12 -20.61
CA ASP A 4 3.05 24.22 -19.22
C ASP A 4 1.70 23.50 -19.12
N THR A 5 1.72 22.17 -19.17
CA THR A 5 0.53 21.35 -19.01
C THR A 5 0.19 21.36 -17.52
N ARG A 6 -0.60 22.35 -17.11
CA ARG A 6 -1.13 22.42 -15.75
C ARG A 6 -2.05 21.23 -15.51
N VAL A 7 -1.79 20.48 -14.45
CA VAL A 7 -2.67 19.40 -14.00
C VAL A 7 -4.00 19.98 -13.57
N THR A 8 -5.11 19.44 -14.08
CA THR A 8 -6.46 19.89 -13.74
C THR A 8 -7.33 18.71 -13.32
N GLN A 9 -8.33 18.99 -12.48
CA GLN A 9 -9.30 17.99 -12.02
C GLN A 9 -9.99 17.28 -13.19
N THR A 10 -10.27 17.99 -14.29
CA THR A 10 -10.86 17.43 -15.50
C THR A 10 -9.99 16.33 -16.10
N GLU A 11 -8.68 16.55 -16.23
CA GLU A 11 -7.78 15.56 -16.82
C GLU A 11 -7.52 14.38 -15.87
N VAL A 12 -7.52 14.62 -14.55
CA VAL A 12 -7.46 13.53 -13.54
C VAL A 12 -8.74 12.69 -13.55
N THR A 13 -9.91 13.31 -13.73
CA THR A 13 -11.19 12.58 -13.83
C THR A 13 -11.27 11.75 -15.11
N LYS A 14 -10.87 12.32 -16.26
CA LYS A 14 -10.78 11.57 -17.52
C LYS A 14 -9.80 10.39 -17.49
N LEU A 15 -8.70 10.50 -16.72
CA LEU A 15 -7.79 9.36 -16.49
C LEU A 15 -8.54 8.20 -15.81
N PHE A 16 -9.45 8.50 -14.89
CA PHE A 16 -10.29 7.50 -14.26
C PHE A 16 -11.29 6.88 -15.23
N ASP A 17 -11.98 7.69 -16.02
CA ASP A 17 -12.92 7.21 -17.03
C ASP A 17 -12.22 6.25 -18.00
N LEU A 18 -11.01 6.62 -18.44
CA LEU A 18 -10.18 5.78 -19.28
C LEU A 18 -9.78 4.47 -18.58
N ARG A 19 -9.40 4.50 -17.29
CA ARG A 19 -9.10 3.28 -16.53
C ARG A 19 -10.32 2.38 -16.43
N THR A 20 -11.50 2.94 -16.22
CA THR A 20 -12.75 2.17 -16.17
C THR A 20 -13.05 1.57 -17.54
N GLU A 21 -13.05 2.38 -18.60
CA GLU A 21 -13.27 1.95 -19.98
C GLU A 21 -12.33 0.79 -20.34
N LEU A 22 -11.03 0.97 -20.15
CA LEU A 22 -10.02 -0.05 -20.47
C LEU A 22 -10.22 -1.37 -19.70
N TRP A 23 -10.67 -1.33 -18.44
CA TRP A 23 -10.86 -2.53 -17.62
C TRP A 23 -12.23 -3.19 -17.81
N THR A 24 -13.23 -2.46 -18.33
CA THR A 24 -14.55 -3.01 -18.66
C THR A 24 -14.70 -3.41 -20.13
N SER A 25 -13.92 -2.82 -21.04
CA SER A 25 -13.99 -3.10 -22.46
C SER A 25 -13.45 -4.49 -22.81
N PRO A 26 -14.11 -5.21 -23.73
CA PRO A 26 -13.57 -6.40 -24.38
C PRO A 26 -12.22 -6.10 -25.07
N GLU A 27 -11.36 -7.11 -25.20
CA GLU A 27 -10.07 -6.96 -25.89
C GLU A 27 -10.21 -6.43 -27.33
N SER A 28 -11.31 -6.79 -28.01
CA SER A 28 -11.60 -6.32 -29.37
C SER A 28 -11.80 -4.81 -29.50
N GLU A 29 -12.13 -4.12 -28.41
CA GLU A 29 -12.33 -2.66 -28.39
C GLU A 29 -11.04 -1.90 -28.06
N LEU A 30 -10.02 -2.57 -27.50
CA LEU A 30 -8.76 -1.92 -27.10
C LEU A 30 -8.04 -1.28 -28.28
N THR A 31 -8.15 -1.85 -29.47
CA THR A 31 -7.54 -1.29 -30.69
C THR A 31 -8.15 0.06 -31.07
N GLU A 32 -9.47 0.22 -30.93
CA GLU A 32 -10.13 1.49 -31.21
C GLU A 32 -9.70 2.56 -30.20
N ILE A 33 -9.68 2.20 -28.91
CA ILE A 33 -9.24 3.10 -27.84
C ILE A 33 -7.77 3.50 -28.07
N ALA A 34 -6.89 2.55 -28.37
CA ALA A 34 -5.48 2.81 -28.68
C ALA A 34 -5.29 3.82 -29.82
N THR A 35 -6.12 3.73 -30.86
CA THR A 35 -6.07 4.65 -32.01
C THR A 35 -6.37 6.10 -31.60
N ARG A 36 -7.27 6.33 -30.62
CA ARG A 36 -7.56 7.68 -30.08
C ARG A 36 -6.32 8.36 -29.48
N TYR A 37 -5.36 7.56 -29.04
CA TYR A 37 -4.09 8.00 -28.43
C TYR A 37 -2.89 7.88 -29.37
N GLY A 38 -3.13 7.60 -30.67
CA GLY A 38 -2.07 7.53 -31.68
C GLY A 38 -1.20 6.27 -31.60
N LEU A 39 -1.64 5.24 -30.88
CA LEU A 39 -0.95 3.95 -30.79
C LEU A 39 -1.34 3.05 -31.96
N SER A 40 -0.39 2.25 -32.43
CA SER A 40 -0.63 1.26 -33.47
C SER A 40 -1.38 0.03 -32.92
N ASN A 41 -1.98 -0.78 -33.81
CA ASN A 41 -2.72 -1.98 -33.41
C ASN A 41 -1.85 -3.01 -32.65
N THR A 42 -0.54 -3.03 -32.89
CA THR A 42 0.41 -3.90 -32.18
C THR A 42 0.77 -3.40 -30.78
N GLU A 43 0.41 -2.15 -30.47
CA GLU A 43 0.68 -1.48 -29.18
C GLU A 43 -0.58 -1.38 -28.31
N ALA A 44 -1.70 -1.99 -28.72
CA ALA A 44 -3.00 -1.92 -28.05
C ALA A 44 -3.08 -2.78 -26.77
N ASP A 45 -2.19 -2.52 -25.82
CA ASP A 45 -2.26 -2.98 -24.43
C ASP A 45 -2.82 -1.86 -23.55
N LYS A 46 -3.66 -2.22 -22.56
CA LYS A 46 -4.25 -1.28 -21.59
C LYS A 46 -3.18 -0.42 -20.92
N LYS A 47 -2.00 -0.97 -20.61
CA LYS A 47 -0.90 -0.21 -20.02
C LYS A 47 -0.34 0.83 -20.99
N ALA A 48 -0.09 0.46 -22.25
CA ALA A 48 0.41 1.40 -23.26
C ALA A 48 -0.56 2.56 -23.49
N ILE A 49 -1.87 2.28 -23.54
CA ILE A 49 -2.91 3.30 -23.69
C ILE A 49 -2.91 4.27 -22.50
N LEU A 50 -2.85 3.75 -21.26
CA LEU A 50 -2.74 4.60 -20.07
C LEU A 50 -1.47 5.46 -20.08
N LEU A 51 -0.34 4.89 -20.48
CA LEU A 51 0.93 5.62 -20.55
C LEU A 51 0.86 6.76 -21.56
N ALA A 52 0.31 6.51 -22.75
CA ALA A 52 0.13 7.54 -23.77
C ALA A 52 -0.78 8.68 -23.28
N TYR A 53 -1.82 8.35 -22.51
CA TYR A 53 -2.64 9.37 -21.84
C TYR A 53 -1.79 10.18 -20.84
N LEU A 54 -1.07 9.51 -19.94
CA LEU A 54 -0.28 10.18 -18.90
C LEU A 54 0.76 11.14 -19.51
N GLU A 55 1.49 10.69 -20.54
CA GLU A 55 2.52 11.48 -21.22
C GLU A 55 1.97 12.71 -21.94
N ARG A 56 0.75 12.61 -22.49
CA ARG A 56 0.10 13.70 -23.21
C ARG A 56 -0.52 14.75 -22.28
N HIS A 57 -1.01 14.33 -21.11
CA HIS A 57 -1.88 15.14 -20.26
C HIS A 57 -1.23 15.61 -18.95
N PHE A 58 -0.10 15.03 -18.54
CA PHE A 58 0.59 15.41 -17.30
C PHE A 58 2.08 15.66 -17.51
N PRO A 59 2.72 16.46 -16.64
CA PRO A 59 4.17 16.60 -16.65
C PRO A 59 4.84 15.24 -16.43
N HIS A 60 5.73 14.85 -17.32
CA HIS A 60 6.45 13.57 -17.21
C HIS A 60 7.92 13.81 -16.86
N SER A 61 8.55 12.81 -16.27
CA SER A 61 9.99 12.82 -16.01
C SER A 61 10.75 12.27 -17.19
N ALA A 62 11.91 12.85 -17.51
CA ALA A 62 12.76 12.36 -18.58
C ALA A 62 13.46 11.03 -18.23
N ASN A 63 13.61 10.73 -16.94
CA ASN A 63 14.24 9.50 -16.46
C ASN A 63 13.80 9.13 -15.04
N ASN A 64 14.20 7.92 -14.61
CA ASN A 64 13.88 7.39 -13.28
C ASN A 64 14.43 8.26 -12.13
N GLY A 65 15.62 8.84 -12.26
CA GLY A 65 16.22 9.66 -11.21
C GLY A 65 15.41 10.94 -10.95
N GLU A 66 15.01 11.63 -12.02
CA GLU A 66 14.15 12.81 -11.94
C GLU A 66 12.78 12.45 -11.33
N HIS A 67 12.18 11.33 -11.75
CA HIS A 67 10.91 10.88 -11.20
C HIS A 67 10.99 10.56 -9.70
N PHE A 68 12.04 9.85 -9.26
CA PHE A 68 12.28 9.57 -7.86
C PHE A 68 12.37 10.85 -7.02
N LEU A 69 13.06 11.89 -7.53
CA LEU A 69 13.16 13.18 -6.86
C LEU A 69 11.81 13.90 -6.76
N LYS A 70 10.97 13.84 -7.82
CA LYS A 70 9.60 14.38 -7.77
C LYS A 70 8.74 13.66 -6.74
N MET A 71 8.79 12.32 -6.69
CA MET A 71 8.07 11.54 -5.67
C MET A 71 8.53 11.90 -4.25
N LYS A 72 9.84 12.06 -4.04
CA LYS A 72 10.40 12.50 -2.77
C LYS A 72 9.89 13.88 -2.35
N ALA A 73 9.97 14.86 -3.24
CA ALA A 73 9.47 16.21 -2.97
C ALA A 73 7.96 16.22 -2.69
N GLN A 74 7.18 15.38 -3.38
CA GLN A 74 5.75 15.23 -3.12
C GLN A 74 5.49 14.61 -1.74
N ALA A 75 6.21 13.55 -1.37
CA ALA A 75 6.10 12.93 -0.06
C ALA A 75 6.43 13.92 1.08
N GLU A 76 7.48 14.73 0.93
CA GLU A 76 7.86 15.79 1.88
C GLU A 76 6.81 16.90 1.97
N THR A 77 6.17 17.25 0.85
CA THR A 77 5.10 18.25 0.81
C THR A 77 3.83 17.74 1.48
N LEU A 78 3.45 16.48 1.23
CA LEU A 78 2.35 15.82 1.92
C LEU A 78 2.62 15.75 3.44
N HIS A 79 3.82 15.33 3.85
CA HIS A 79 4.18 15.29 5.27
C HIS A 79 3.99 16.66 5.95
N ARG A 80 4.50 17.74 5.36
CA ARG A 80 4.33 19.10 5.90
C ARG A 80 2.86 19.50 5.97
N HIS A 81 2.10 19.27 4.91
CA HIS A 81 0.67 19.57 4.87
C HIS A 81 -0.12 18.91 6.01
N PHE A 82 0.07 17.60 6.21
CA PHE A 82 -0.62 16.88 7.28
C PHE A 82 -0.09 17.24 8.68
N ALA A 83 1.17 17.64 8.81
CA ALA A 83 1.77 18.07 10.09
C ALA A 83 1.35 19.49 10.50
N GLU A 84 1.08 20.38 9.54
CA GLU A 84 0.59 21.74 9.78
C GLU A 84 -0.87 21.75 10.26
N ILE A 85 -1.64 20.72 9.91
CA ILE A 85 -3.01 20.54 10.38
C ILE A 85 -2.97 19.72 11.67
N THR A 86 -3.70 20.17 12.70
CA THR A 86 -3.81 19.39 13.95
C THR A 86 -4.68 18.15 13.71
N THR A 87 -4.03 17.07 13.27
CA THR A 87 -4.64 15.78 12.92
C THR A 87 -4.22 14.68 13.89
N ASP A 88 -5.03 13.64 13.98
CA ASP A 88 -4.70 12.35 14.61
C ASP A 88 -4.29 11.30 13.54
N THR A 89 -4.13 11.74 12.29
CA THR A 89 -3.80 10.90 11.15
C THR A 89 -2.37 10.37 11.26
N CYS A 90 -2.18 9.09 10.96
CA CYS A 90 -0.87 8.51 10.67
C CYS A 90 -0.74 8.18 9.18
N ILE A 91 0.47 8.31 8.62
CA ILE A 91 0.73 8.06 7.20
C ILE A 91 1.92 7.11 7.05
N TYR A 92 1.70 6.05 6.29
CA TYR A 92 2.72 5.09 5.87
C TYR A 92 2.93 5.20 4.37
N LEU A 93 4.17 5.39 3.92
CA LEU A 93 4.53 5.24 2.51
C LEU A 93 4.85 3.78 2.24
N PHE A 94 4.20 3.17 1.26
CA PHE A 94 4.51 1.81 0.80
C PHE A 94 4.84 1.79 -0.70
N GLY A 95 4.86 0.61 -1.32
CA GLY A 95 5.16 0.47 -2.74
C GLY A 95 6.65 0.62 -3.06
N SER A 96 6.97 0.76 -4.34
CA SER A 96 8.36 0.77 -4.83
C SER A 96 9.19 1.91 -4.20
N TYR A 97 8.60 3.10 -4.06
CA TYR A 97 9.27 4.25 -3.44
C TYR A 97 9.74 3.98 -2.01
N SER A 98 8.90 3.32 -1.20
CA SER A 98 9.20 3.04 0.22
C SER A 98 10.40 2.12 0.45
N ILE A 99 10.80 1.35 -0.58
CA ILE A 99 11.96 0.46 -0.54
C ILE A 99 13.21 1.09 -1.16
N GLY A 100 13.11 2.35 -1.62
CA GLY A 100 14.22 3.13 -2.18
C GLY A 100 14.47 2.91 -3.67
N THR A 101 13.47 2.42 -4.42
CA THR A 101 13.54 2.30 -5.88
C THR A 101 12.23 2.80 -6.53
N ILE A 102 12.13 2.74 -7.85
CA ILE A 102 10.90 2.93 -8.62
C ILE A 102 10.87 1.94 -9.79
N ASN A 103 9.68 1.57 -10.24
CA ASN A 103 9.50 0.61 -11.33
C ASN A 103 9.59 1.26 -12.72
N GLY A 104 9.58 2.60 -12.78
CA GLY A 104 9.66 3.40 -14.01
C GLY A 104 9.22 4.84 -13.77
N THR A 105 9.25 5.67 -14.82
CA THR A 105 8.88 7.10 -14.82
C THR A 105 7.39 7.39 -14.58
N HIS A 106 6.58 6.35 -14.40
CA HIS A 106 5.15 6.42 -14.10
C HIS A 106 4.82 5.66 -12.81
N SER A 107 5.78 5.55 -11.91
CA SER A 107 5.51 4.95 -10.60
C SER A 107 4.64 5.89 -9.78
N ASP A 108 3.67 5.35 -9.07
CA ASP A 108 2.80 6.07 -8.17
C ASP A 108 3.40 6.19 -6.77
N LEU A 109 2.98 7.23 -6.05
CA LEU A 109 3.24 7.38 -4.63
C LEU A 109 2.09 6.75 -3.85
N ASP A 110 2.37 5.59 -3.28
CA ASP A 110 1.44 4.73 -2.54
C ASP A 110 1.46 5.04 -1.03
N LEU A 111 0.30 5.38 -0.46
CA LEU A 111 0.16 5.71 0.96
C LEU A 111 -0.95 4.90 1.64
N ILE A 112 -0.72 4.50 2.89
CA ILE A 112 -1.78 4.11 3.82
C ILE A 112 -1.97 5.26 4.81
N ALA A 113 -3.19 5.75 4.97
CA ALA A 113 -3.53 6.73 5.97
C ALA A 113 -4.49 6.12 7.00
N GLY A 114 -4.15 6.20 8.27
CA GLY A 114 -5.06 5.87 9.36
C GLY A 114 -5.73 7.13 9.87
N LEU A 115 -7.03 7.29 9.64
CA LEU A 115 -7.80 8.41 10.20
C LEU A 115 -8.02 8.19 11.69
N GLY A 116 -7.79 9.25 12.47
CA GLY A 116 -8.18 9.29 13.86
C GLY A 116 -9.67 9.58 14.02
N SER A 117 -10.03 10.23 15.11
CA SER A 117 -11.40 10.73 15.36
C SER A 117 -11.47 12.25 15.36
N ASN A 118 -10.39 12.92 14.92
CA ASN A 118 -10.34 14.37 14.93
C ASN A 118 -11.06 14.88 13.67
N PRO A 119 -12.05 15.78 13.78
CA PRO A 119 -12.71 16.35 12.59
C PRO A 119 -11.74 16.99 11.60
N ASN A 120 -10.60 17.50 12.08
CA ASN A 120 -9.55 18.06 11.22
C ASN A 120 -8.84 17.01 10.35
N ASP A 121 -9.00 15.72 10.64
CA ASP A 121 -8.44 14.65 9.79
C ASP A 121 -9.03 14.75 8.37
N LEU A 122 -10.33 15.03 8.23
CA LEU A 122 -10.97 15.21 6.92
C LEU A 122 -10.51 16.49 6.23
N VAL A 123 -10.38 17.57 7.00
CA VAL A 123 -9.91 18.86 6.49
C VAL A 123 -8.55 18.71 5.81
N ALA A 124 -7.67 17.85 6.34
CA ALA A 124 -6.39 17.56 5.69
C ALA A 124 -6.54 16.91 4.31
N PHE A 125 -7.52 16.02 4.12
CA PHE A 125 -7.79 15.43 2.80
C PHE A 125 -8.51 16.39 1.86
N GLU A 126 -9.48 17.18 2.36
CA GLU A 126 -10.20 18.19 1.58
C GLU A 126 -9.26 19.29 1.04
N GLN A 127 -8.13 19.52 1.71
CA GLN A 127 -7.15 20.53 1.36
C GLN A 127 -5.91 19.98 0.65
N LEU A 128 -5.94 18.75 0.12
CA LEU A 128 -4.80 18.15 -0.59
C LEU A 128 -4.28 18.97 -1.78
N GLU A 129 -5.12 19.80 -2.39
CA GLU A 129 -4.69 20.75 -3.43
C GLU A 129 -3.64 21.75 -2.91
N ARG A 130 -3.67 22.11 -1.62
CA ARG A 130 -2.63 22.95 -0.99
C ARG A 130 -1.27 22.25 -0.92
N ALA A 131 -1.28 20.92 -0.91
CA ALA A 131 -0.09 20.08 -1.02
C ALA A 131 0.27 19.77 -2.48
N GLY A 132 -0.36 20.46 -3.45
CA GLY A 132 -0.12 20.29 -4.87
C GLY A 132 -0.69 18.99 -5.45
N VAL A 133 -1.65 18.34 -4.77
CA VAL A 133 -2.33 17.12 -5.28
C VAL A 133 -3.72 17.48 -5.78
N ILE A 134 -3.92 17.35 -7.09
CA ILE A 134 -5.22 17.53 -7.74
C ILE A 134 -5.92 16.16 -7.78
N TYR A 135 -7.09 16.03 -7.15
CA TYR A 135 -7.79 14.76 -7.00
C TYR A 135 -9.00 14.63 -7.93
N SER A 136 -9.43 13.40 -8.20
CA SER A 136 -10.74 13.13 -8.81
C SER A 136 -11.79 12.94 -7.70
N PRO A 137 -12.86 13.76 -7.63
CA PRO A 137 -13.92 13.54 -6.65
C PRO A 137 -14.61 12.19 -6.80
N GLU A 138 -14.73 11.70 -8.03
CA GLU A 138 -15.37 10.42 -8.33
C GLU A 138 -14.57 9.24 -7.76
N LEU A 139 -13.24 9.32 -7.82
CA LEU A 139 -12.37 8.31 -7.23
C LEU A 139 -12.17 8.48 -5.73
N SER A 140 -12.09 9.73 -5.28
CA SER A 140 -11.54 10.04 -3.96
C SER A 140 -12.52 9.86 -2.82
N CYS A 141 -13.82 9.69 -3.11
CA CYS A 141 -14.86 9.36 -2.13
C CYS A 141 -14.78 10.21 -0.84
N LEU A 142 -14.33 11.46 -0.94
CA LEU A 142 -14.06 12.32 0.22
C LEU A 142 -15.34 12.54 1.02
N ASP A 143 -16.48 12.64 0.32
CA ASP A 143 -17.83 12.71 0.88
C ASP A 143 -18.19 11.52 1.80
N ARG A 144 -17.55 10.36 1.61
CA ARG A 144 -17.77 9.14 2.40
C ARG A 144 -16.80 8.98 3.56
N MET A 145 -15.73 9.75 3.60
CA MET A 145 -14.72 9.66 4.66
C MET A 145 -15.25 10.12 6.04
N GLN A 146 -16.27 10.99 6.07
CA GLN A 146 -16.94 11.39 7.33
C GLN A 146 -17.42 10.17 8.13
N SER A 147 -18.05 9.20 7.45
CA SER A 147 -18.53 7.97 8.10
C SER A 147 -17.40 7.12 8.69
N ILE A 148 -16.19 7.19 8.10
CA ILE A 148 -15.00 6.50 8.58
C ILE A 148 -14.48 7.16 9.86
N VAL A 149 -14.45 8.50 9.92
CA VAL A 149 -14.02 9.24 11.11
C VAL A 149 -14.98 9.00 12.28
N GLU A 150 -16.29 8.99 12.03
CA GLU A 150 -17.31 8.79 13.05
C GLU A 150 -17.31 7.36 13.60
N SER A 151 -17.28 6.36 12.72
CA SER A 151 -17.34 4.95 13.12
C SER A 151 -15.99 4.38 13.51
N GLY A 152 -14.89 4.99 13.06
CA GLY A 152 -13.54 4.44 13.11
C GLY A 152 -13.34 3.21 12.22
N HIS A 153 -14.29 2.89 11.34
CA HIS A 153 -14.29 1.75 10.43
C HIS A 153 -14.51 2.19 8.97
N GLY A 154 -13.92 1.46 8.04
CA GLY A 154 -14.08 1.64 6.60
C GLY A 154 -12.75 1.84 5.86
N LEU A 155 -12.83 1.62 4.56
CA LEU A 155 -11.77 1.86 3.60
C LEU A 155 -12.28 2.76 2.48
N ALA A 156 -11.69 3.94 2.35
CA ALA A 156 -11.79 4.82 1.19
C ALA A 156 -10.48 4.81 0.40
N ARG A 157 -10.56 5.19 -0.87
CA ARG A 157 -9.37 5.51 -1.68
C ARG A 157 -9.42 6.98 -2.00
N VAL A 158 -8.31 7.68 -1.84
CA VAL A 158 -8.12 9.04 -2.35
C VAL A 158 -7.08 8.95 -3.44
N TYR A 159 -7.43 9.43 -4.63
CA TYR A 159 -6.56 9.32 -5.79
C TYR A 159 -6.46 10.67 -6.50
N GLY A 160 -5.23 11.07 -6.77
CA GLY A 160 -4.93 12.29 -7.48
C GLY A 160 -3.59 12.25 -8.21
N VAL A 161 -3.26 13.37 -8.83
CA VAL A 161 -2.00 13.59 -9.52
C VAL A 161 -1.41 14.89 -8.99
N SER A 162 -0.12 14.89 -8.68
CA SER A 162 0.57 16.10 -8.26
C SER A 162 0.71 17.09 -9.40
N GLU A 163 0.91 18.36 -9.11
CA GLU A 163 1.22 19.39 -10.12
C GLU A 163 2.47 19.05 -10.95
N GLN A 164 3.33 18.15 -10.47
CA GLN A 164 4.52 17.65 -11.14
C GLN A 164 4.30 16.33 -11.90
N GLY A 165 3.04 15.87 -12.00
CA GLY A 165 2.63 14.67 -12.73
C GLY A 165 2.95 13.34 -12.04
N VAL A 166 3.13 13.34 -10.72
CA VAL A 166 3.26 12.10 -9.93
C VAL A 166 1.86 11.66 -9.50
N GLU A 167 1.45 10.45 -9.86
CA GLU A 167 0.23 9.86 -9.32
C GLU A 167 0.37 9.64 -7.80
N VAL A 168 -0.67 9.97 -7.04
CA VAL A 168 -0.70 9.84 -5.58
C VAL A 168 -1.95 9.09 -5.17
N GLU A 169 -1.78 7.97 -4.46
CA GLU A 169 -2.87 7.15 -3.97
C GLU A 169 -2.81 6.97 -2.45
N PHE A 170 -3.90 7.30 -1.75
CA PHE A 170 -4.10 6.94 -0.36
C PHE A 170 -5.12 5.82 -0.22
N HIS A 171 -4.74 4.77 0.50
CA HIS A 171 -5.68 3.87 1.15
C HIS A 171 -6.02 4.42 2.53
N VAL A 172 -7.21 4.99 2.67
CA VAL A 172 -7.63 5.65 3.90
C VAL A 172 -8.46 4.69 4.75
N LEU A 173 -7.97 4.40 5.95
CA LEU A 173 -8.52 3.43 6.89
C LEU A 173 -9.04 4.12 8.14
N GLY A 174 -10.14 3.62 8.69
CA GLY A 174 -10.55 3.98 10.04
C GLY A 174 -9.57 3.44 11.09
N ARG A 175 -9.35 4.20 12.17
CA ARG A 175 -8.44 3.80 13.28
C ARG A 175 -8.67 2.40 13.84
N HIS A 176 -9.93 1.95 13.92
CA HIS A 176 -10.23 0.65 14.52
C HIS A 176 -9.85 -0.49 13.58
N ASP A 177 -10.02 -0.28 12.28
CA ASP A 177 -9.56 -1.22 11.26
C ASP A 177 -8.04 -1.25 11.18
N LEU A 178 -7.37 -0.09 11.21
CA LEU A 178 -5.91 -0.01 11.29
C LEU A 178 -5.36 -0.80 12.49
N ALA A 179 -5.94 -0.57 13.67
CA ALA A 179 -5.55 -1.29 14.89
C ALA A 179 -5.85 -2.81 14.83
N ALA A 180 -6.70 -3.26 13.91
CA ALA A 180 -7.08 -4.66 13.75
C ALA A 180 -6.28 -5.40 12.66
N ILE A 181 -5.51 -4.72 11.80
CA ILE A 181 -4.80 -5.31 10.64
C ILE A 181 -3.94 -6.53 11.02
N HIS A 182 -3.29 -6.49 12.18
CA HIS A 182 -2.40 -7.55 12.65
C HIS A 182 -3.13 -8.82 13.12
N LYS A 183 -4.46 -8.80 13.23
CA LYS A 183 -5.22 -9.94 13.76
C LYS A 183 -5.28 -11.04 12.70
N LEU A 184 -4.55 -12.13 12.94
CA LEU A 184 -4.48 -13.35 12.10
C LEU A 184 -5.79 -14.18 12.01
N LYS A 185 -6.94 -13.63 12.40
CA LYS A 185 -8.28 -14.26 12.30
C LYS A 185 -9.01 -13.75 11.06
N PRO A 186 -10.09 -14.42 10.59
CA PRO A 186 -10.97 -13.87 9.56
C PRO A 186 -11.40 -12.47 9.98
N GLY A 187 -11.02 -11.49 9.18
CA GLY A 187 -11.21 -10.09 9.42
C GLY A 187 -10.96 -9.36 8.12
N PHE A 188 -11.77 -8.34 7.88
CA PHE A 188 -11.73 -7.59 6.65
C PHE A 188 -12.01 -6.13 6.95
N VAL A 189 -11.48 -5.27 6.10
CA VAL A 189 -11.89 -3.88 6.05
C VAL A 189 -13.00 -3.74 5.02
N THR A 190 -14.13 -3.17 5.41
CA THR A 190 -15.23 -2.89 4.49
C THR A 190 -14.95 -1.62 3.72
N ARG A 191 -15.20 -1.63 2.41
CA ARG A 191 -15.06 -0.44 1.58
C ARG A 191 -16.29 0.43 1.72
N VAL A 192 -16.08 1.74 1.80
CA VAL A 192 -17.19 2.71 1.73
C VAL A 192 -17.75 2.83 0.31
N VAL A 193 -16.94 2.53 -0.70
CA VAL A 193 -17.34 2.43 -2.11
C VAL A 193 -16.80 1.11 -2.69
N PRO A 194 -17.66 0.23 -3.23
CA PRO A 194 -17.22 -1.00 -3.87
C PRO A 194 -16.32 -0.75 -5.07
N VAL A 195 -15.37 -1.64 -5.31
CA VAL A 195 -14.53 -1.64 -6.52
C VAL A 195 -14.81 -2.90 -7.33
N PRO A 196 -14.58 -2.92 -8.66
CA PRO A 196 -14.70 -4.16 -9.43
C PRO A 196 -13.84 -5.27 -8.82
N PRO A 197 -14.36 -6.51 -8.72
CA PRO A 197 -13.58 -7.64 -8.22
C PRO A 197 -12.40 -7.90 -9.13
N LYS A 198 -11.28 -8.33 -8.56
CA LYS A 198 -10.07 -8.69 -9.31
C LYS A 198 -9.33 -9.83 -8.66
N GLU A 199 -8.55 -10.57 -9.44
CA GLU A 199 -7.57 -11.50 -8.90
C GLU A 199 -6.34 -10.72 -8.40
N GLU A 200 -5.77 -11.15 -7.28
CA GLU A 200 -4.53 -10.61 -6.74
C GLU A 200 -3.56 -11.74 -6.45
N THR A 201 -2.31 -11.60 -6.90
CA THR A 201 -1.25 -12.54 -6.55
C THR A 201 -0.91 -12.38 -5.07
N ARG A 202 -1.03 -13.47 -4.32
CA ARG A 202 -0.78 -13.55 -2.88
C ARG A 202 0.36 -14.51 -2.60
N ILE A 203 1.03 -14.29 -1.48
CA ILE A 203 2.12 -15.14 -0.99
C ILE A 203 1.76 -15.62 0.42
N SER A 204 1.84 -16.94 0.65
CA SER A 204 1.61 -17.54 1.95
C SER A 204 2.81 -17.35 2.89
N PHE A 205 2.64 -17.68 4.17
CA PHE A 205 3.75 -17.68 5.12
C PHE A 205 4.78 -18.79 4.89
N THR A 206 4.49 -19.77 4.03
CA THR A 206 5.42 -20.83 3.59
C THR A 206 6.04 -20.55 2.21
N GLY A 207 5.66 -19.43 1.57
CA GLY A 207 6.18 -19.02 0.26
C GLY A 207 5.35 -19.51 -0.94
N ALA A 208 4.20 -20.16 -0.72
CA ALA A 208 3.31 -20.54 -1.81
C ALA A 208 2.71 -19.30 -2.48
N ILE A 209 2.77 -19.23 -3.81
CA ILE A 209 2.24 -18.12 -4.62
C ILE A 209 0.95 -18.57 -5.29
N MET A 210 -0.12 -17.77 -5.17
CA MET A 210 -1.41 -18.07 -5.78
C MET A 210 -2.17 -16.80 -6.14
N ASN A 211 -2.93 -16.83 -7.24
CA ASN A 211 -3.93 -15.80 -7.52
C ASN A 211 -5.20 -16.12 -6.73
N LEU A 212 -5.59 -15.18 -5.87
CA LEU A 212 -6.79 -15.31 -5.05
C LEU A 212 -7.74 -14.14 -5.34
N PRO A 213 -9.06 -14.37 -5.32
CA PRO A 213 -10.04 -13.34 -5.58
C PRO A 213 -10.00 -12.27 -4.49
N LYS A 214 -10.02 -11.01 -4.92
CA LYS A 214 -10.23 -9.84 -4.08
C LYS A 214 -11.68 -9.38 -4.24
N ASP A 215 -12.43 -9.50 -3.15
CA ASP A 215 -13.83 -9.08 -3.08
C ASP A 215 -13.98 -7.58 -3.40
N SER A 216 -15.10 -7.23 -4.03
CA SER A 216 -15.45 -5.89 -4.43
C SER A 216 -15.75 -4.98 -3.24
N THR A 217 -16.26 -5.56 -2.14
CA THR A 217 -16.74 -4.80 -0.97
C THR A 217 -15.79 -4.86 0.22
N THR A 218 -14.85 -5.80 0.24
CA THR A 218 -14.00 -6.04 1.42
C THR A 218 -12.53 -6.24 1.04
N VAL A 219 -11.64 -5.97 1.99
CA VAL A 219 -10.21 -6.31 1.90
C VAL A 219 -9.84 -7.17 3.10
N ASN A 220 -9.65 -8.46 2.86
CA ASN A 220 -9.25 -9.41 3.89
C ASN A 220 -7.84 -9.11 4.42
N HIS A 221 -7.66 -9.19 5.74
CA HIS A 221 -6.34 -9.11 6.35
C HIS A 221 -5.49 -10.35 6.04
N TYR A 222 -6.12 -11.53 6.04
CA TYR A 222 -5.50 -12.82 5.75
C TYR A 222 -6.53 -13.77 5.12
N LEU A 223 -6.07 -14.71 4.30
CA LEU A 223 -6.92 -15.69 3.61
C LEU A 223 -6.40 -17.10 3.88
N SER A 224 -7.28 -18.01 4.28
CA SER A 224 -6.95 -19.44 4.34
C SER A 224 -7.41 -20.12 3.06
N ASN A 225 -6.51 -20.84 2.39
CA ASN A 225 -6.86 -21.62 1.20
C ASN A 225 -5.97 -22.86 1.10
N GLN A 226 -6.56 -24.03 0.84
CA GLN A 226 -5.83 -25.29 0.66
C GLN A 226 -4.84 -25.65 1.79
N GLY A 227 -5.17 -25.31 3.04
CA GLY A 227 -4.30 -25.55 4.20
C GLY A 227 -3.17 -24.52 4.37
N GLU A 228 -3.03 -23.57 3.44
CA GLU A 228 -2.11 -22.45 3.49
C GLU A 228 -2.79 -21.19 4.06
N TYR A 229 -1.97 -20.26 4.56
CA TYR A 229 -2.41 -18.96 5.06
C TYR A 229 -1.70 -17.84 4.31
N TYR A 230 -2.48 -17.10 3.52
CA TYR A 230 -2.03 -16.03 2.63
C TYR A 230 -2.16 -14.67 3.30
N ARG A 231 -1.14 -13.84 3.09
CA ARG A 231 -1.09 -12.46 3.59
C ARG A 231 -2.02 -11.57 2.77
N GLY A 232 -2.86 -10.79 3.42
CA GLY A 232 -3.70 -9.78 2.76
C GLY A 232 -2.92 -8.52 2.42
N PHE A 233 -3.60 -7.59 1.75
CA PHE A 233 -2.99 -6.38 1.19
C PHE A 233 -2.35 -5.49 2.26
N PHE A 234 -3.10 -5.15 3.32
CA PHE A 234 -2.62 -4.20 4.32
C PHE A 234 -1.45 -4.71 5.17
N PRO A 235 -1.47 -5.93 5.73
CA PRO A 235 -0.30 -6.44 6.44
C PRO A 235 0.95 -6.44 5.55
N ASP A 236 0.83 -6.87 4.29
CA ASP A 236 1.98 -6.90 3.37
C ASP A 236 2.52 -5.49 3.08
N ALA A 237 1.62 -4.57 2.71
CA ALA A 237 1.98 -3.17 2.46
C ALA A 237 2.59 -2.49 3.70
N MET A 238 2.06 -2.74 4.91
CA MET A 238 2.57 -2.14 6.14
C MET A 238 3.97 -2.63 6.52
N ILE A 239 4.29 -3.92 6.41
CA ILE A 239 5.65 -4.43 6.68
C ILE A 239 6.67 -3.79 5.72
N MET A 240 6.24 -3.53 4.49
CA MET A 240 7.04 -2.88 3.46
C MET A 240 7.10 -1.36 3.61
N SER A 241 6.26 -0.78 4.45
CA SER A 241 6.09 0.66 4.55
C SER A 241 7.14 1.37 5.40
N THR A 242 7.25 2.68 5.20
CA THR A 242 7.91 3.61 6.13
C THR A 242 6.84 4.50 6.75
N LEU A 243 6.75 4.52 8.08
CA LEU A 243 5.92 5.47 8.82
C LEU A 243 6.53 6.86 8.69
N VAL A 244 5.81 7.78 8.07
CA VAL A 244 6.29 9.15 7.81
C VAL A 244 5.53 10.21 8.60
N LEU A 245 4.37 9.89 9.15
CA LEU A 245 3.64 10.77 10.06
C LEU A 245 3.00 9.93 11.16
N ASP A 246 3.21 10.32 12.40
CA ASP A 246 2.57 9.69 13.57
C ASP A 246 2.31 10.72 14.66
N SER A 247 1.28 11.55 14.45
CA SER A 247 1.00 12.71 15.31
C SER A 247 0.67 12.34 16.77
N LYS A 248 0.25 11.09 17.04
CA LYS A 248 -0.18 10.61 18.36
C LYS A 248 0.51 9.32 18.85
N GLY A 249 1.51 8.80 18.12
CA GLY A 249 2.20 7.56 18.49
C GLY A 249 1.40 6.28 18.24
N LYS A 250 0.30 6.37 17.47
CA LYS A 250 -0.59 5.23 17.15
C LYS A 250 -0.19 4.53 15.86
N GLY A 251 0.50 5.25 14.98
CA GLY A 251 1.04 4.69 13.75
C GLY A 251 2.10 3.62 14.03
N GLN A 252 3.05 3.91 14.93
CA GLN A 252 4.11 2.97 15.28
C GLN A 252 3.57 1.72 15.97
N GLU A 253 2.61 1.88 16.89
CA GLU A 253 1.96 0.76 17.58
C GLU A 253 1.31 -0.23 16.59
N ALA A 254 0.61 0.27 15.56
CA ALA A 254 0.01 -0.59 14.54
C ALA A 254 1.07 -1.32 13.70
N LEU A 255 2.16 -0.62 13.32
CA LEU A 255 3.25 -1.22 12.55
C LEU A 255 3.98 -2.33 13.33
N ASP A 256 4.30 -2.09 14.59
CA ASP A 256 4.94 -3.07 15.47
C ASP A 256 4.07 -4.33 15.62
N ASN A 257 2.77 -4.15 15.80
CA ASN A 257 1.82 -5.26 15.88
C ASN A 257 1.76 -6.07 14.58
N VAL A 258 1.81 -5.42 13.41
CA VAL A 258 1.85 -6.11 12.11
C VAL A 258 3.14 -6.92 11.95
N TRP A 259 4.29 -6.37 12.36
CA TRP A 259 5.56 -7.09 12.38
C TRP A 259 5.49 -8.31 13.31
N PHE A 260 5.01 -8.13 14.54
CA PHE A 260 4.81 -9.21 15.51
C PHE A 260 3.96 -10.34 14.92
N ALA A 261 2.80 -10.01 14.35
CA ALA A 261 1.89 -11.00 13.77
C ALA A 261 2.53 -11.76 12.60
N SER A 262 3.24 -11.04 11.73
CA SER A 262 3.84 -11.63 10.52
C SER A 262 5.01 -12.53 10.83
N VAL A 263 5.89 -12.13 11.75
CA VAL A 263 7.00 -12.99 12.22
C VAL A 263 6.44 -14.21 12.95
N LYS A 264 5.46 -14.03 13.84
CA LYS A 264 4.82 -15.15 14.55
C LYS A 264 4.19 -16.16 13.59
N ALA A 265 3.47 -15.68 12.58
CA ALA A 265 2.84 -16.54 11.58
C ALA A 265 3.88 -17.28 10.73
N TYR A 266 4.93 -16.60 10.27
CA TYR A 266 6.06 -17.24 9.59
C TYR A 266 6.68 -18.37 10.43
N LEU A 267 7.00 -18.09 11.71
CA LEU A 267 7.58 -19.09 12.60
C LEU A 267 6.65 -20.30 12.78
N TYR A 268 5.35 -20.06 12.97
CA TYR A 268 4.37 -21.12 13.20
C TYR A 268 4.18 -21.99 11.95
N HIS A 269 3.94 -21.38 10.79
CA HIS A 269 3.63 -22.10 9.55
C HIS A 269 4.83 -22.86 8.97
N ASN A 270 6.07 -22.43 9.27
CA ASN A 270 7.28 -23.16 8.87
C ASN A 270 7.80 -24.12 9.96
N GLY A 271 7.07 -24.30 11.07
CA GLY A 271 7.42 -25.24 12.14
C GLY A 271 8.59 -24.80 13.02
N TYR A 272 9.02 -23.53 12.92
CA TYR A 272 10.08 -22.95 13.74
C TYR A 272 9.61 -22.60 15.15
N LEU A 273 8.33 -22.29 15.33
CA LEU A 273 7.69 -22.11 16.63
C LEU A 273 6.78 -23.31 16.94
N LYS A 274 7.14 -24.12 17.93
CA LYS A 274 6.39 -25.34 18.29
C LYS A 274 6.24 -25.50 19.80
N LYS A 275 5.13 -26.10 20.22
CA LYS A 275 4.91 -26.50 21.62
C LYS A 275 5.48 -27.89 21.85
N THR A 276 6.36 -28.03 22.83
CA THR A 276 6.96 -29.29 23.27
C THR A 276 6.55 -29.61 24.72
N SER A 277 7.01 -30.74 25.25
CA SER A 277 6.85 -31.08 26.66
C SER A 277 7.59 -30.12 27.61
N GLN A 278 8.63 -29.44 27.12
CA GLN A 278 9.45 -28.51 27.90
C GLN A 278 8.95 -27.06 27.83
N GLY A 279 8.06 -26.73 26.90
CA GLY A 279 7.53 -25.39 26.71
C GLY A 279 7.33 -25.03 25.24
N ILE A 280 7.26 -23.73 24.95
CA ILE A 280 7.24 -23.24 23.57
C ILE A 280 8.69 -23.07 23.14
N VAL A 281 9.04 -23.57 21.96
CA VAL A 281 10.42 -23.62 21.46
C VAL A 281 10.51 -22.89 20.12
N ILE A 282 11.57 -22.11 19.92
CA ILE A 282 11.91 -21.44 18.67
C ILE A 282 13.26 -21.93 18.14
N ASP A 283 13.31 -22.39 16.90
CA ASP A 283 14.54 -22.66 16.14
C ASP A 283 15.00 -21.38 15.42
N ILE A 284 15.94 -20.64 16.03
CA ILE A 284 16.37 -19.33 15.52
C ILE A 284 17.43 -19.44 14.41
N GLN A 285 18.16 -20.56 14.33
CA GLN A 285 19.13 -20.78 13.25
C GLN A 285 18.40 -20.81 11.89
N ARG A 286 17.27 -21.51 11.85
CA ARG A 286 16.44 -21.62 10.65
C ARG A 286 15.52 -20.42 10.47
N ALA A 287 14.97 -19.86 11.54
CA ALA A 287 14.18 -18.64 11.46
C ALA A 287 15.02 -17.36 11.45
N ASN A 288 16.03 -17.26 10.58
CA ASN A 288 16.80 -16.02 10.43
C ASN A 288 16.07 -15.01 9.54
N PHE A 289 16.48 -13.74 9.62
CA PHE A 289 15.85 -12.65 8.86
C PHE A 289 15.89 -12.86 7.34
N ASP A 290 17.00 -13.40 6.81
CA ASP A 290 17.12 -13.64 5.36
C ASP A 290 16.14 -14.68 4.87
N GLU A 291 15.92 -15.74 5.64
CA GLU A 291 14.97 -16.80 5.32
C GLU A 291 13.54 -16.29 5.39
N PHE A 292 13.19 -15.54 6.44
CA PHE A 292 11.92 -14.81 6.55
C PHE A 292 11.70 -13.97 5.29
N LEU A 293 12.70 -13.15 4.92
CA LEU A 293 12.60 -12.27 3.77
C LEU A 293 12.42 -13.03 2.45
N CYS A 294 13.10 -14.17 2.18
CA CYS A 294 12.79 -14.91 0.93
C CYS A 294 11.38 -15.49 0.93
N THR A 295 10.93 -15.94 2.09
CA THR A 295 9.68 -16.68 2.20
C THR A 295 8.50 -15.73 2.00
N VAL A 296 8.50 -14.61 2.72
CA VAL A 296 7.37 -13.68 2.69
C VAL A 296 7.55 -12.58 1.65
N MET A 297 8.77 -12.26 1.22
CA MET A 297 9.08 -11.16 0.30
C MET A 297 10.13 -11.59 -0.75
N PRO A 298 9.77 -12.52 -1.67
CA PRO A 298 10.73 -13.13 -2.61
C PRO A 298 11.39 -12.14 -3.57
N GLN A 299 10.91 -10.89 -3.67
CA GLN A 299 11.53 -9.82 -4.46
C GLN A 299 12.79 -9.23 -3.79
N LYS A 300 13.69 -10.08 -3.28
CA LYS A 300 14.91 -9.74 -2.50
C LYS A 300 15.84 -8.68 -3.10
N ARG A 301 15.72 -8.34 -4.39
CA ARG A 301 16.74 -7.59 -5.14
C ARG A 301 16.54 -6.07 -5.17
N ALA A 302 15.53 -5.53 -4.48
CA ALA A 302 15.14 -4.12 -4.65
C ALA A 302 15.35 -3.24 -3.41
N PHE A 303 15.77 -3.78 -2.27
CA PHE A 303 15.96 -2.99 -1.05
C PHE A 303 17.29 -2.26 -1.03
N THR A 304 17.28 -0.99 -0.64
CA THR A 304 18.52 -0.31 -0.25
C THR A 304 19.11 -0.91 1.03
N PRO A 305 20.43 -0.79 1.28
CA PRO A 305 21.05 -1.26 2.51
C PRO A 305 20.38 -0.73 3.78
N GLU A 306 19.98 0.54 3.79
CA GLU A 306 19.32 1.20 4.93
C GLU A 306 17.94 0.58 5.19
N ARG A 307 17.19 0.29 4.13
CA ARG A 307 15.88 -0.34 4.26
C ARG A 307 16.02 -1.77 4.78
N TYR A 308 16.98 -2.53 4.24
CA TYR A 308 17.26 -3.88 4.70
C TYR A 308 17.62 -3.90 6.19
N GLN A 309 18.49 -2.99 6.65
CA GLN A 309 18.84 -2.87 8.07
C GLN A 309 17.63 -2.53 8.95
N THR A 310 16.75 -1.63 8.49
CA THR A 310 15.54 -1.24 9.22
C THR A 310 14.56 -2.40 9.36
N MET A 311 14.34 -3.16 8.28
CA MET A 311 13.49 -4.35 8.30
C MET A 311 14.10 -5.46 9.17
N SER A 312 15.43 -5.65 9.10
CA SER A 312 16.14 -6.59 9.96
C SER A 312 15.95 -6.24 11.44
N ARG A 313 16.08 -4.95 11.81
CA ARG A 313 15.84 -4.51 13.19
C ARG A 313 14.41 -4.80 13.64
N SER A 314 13.43 -4.49 12.79
CA SER A 314 12.00 -4.71 13.08
C SER A 314 11.67 -6.20 13.24
N TYR A 315 12.25 -7.06 12.40
CA TYR A 315 12.17 -8.51 12.52
C TYR A 315 12.70 -9.01 13.87
N HIS A 316 13.91 -8.60 14.25
CA HIS A 316 14.53 -9.05 15.51
C HIS A 316 13.80 -8.50 16.74
N GLN A 317 13.26 -7.28 16.66
CA GLN A 317 12.41 -6.72 17.72
C GLN A 317 11.14 -7.57 17.91
N ALA A 318 10.42 -7.87 16.82
CA ALA A 318 9.24 -8.73 16.85
C ALA A 318 9.57 -10.14 17.38
N LEU A 319 10.68 -10.72 16.94
CA LEU A 319 11.14 -12.02 17.41
C LEU A 319 11.42 -12.03 18.92
N ASN A 320 12.12 -11.01 19.43
CA ASN A 320 12.38 -10.85 20.86
C ASN A 320 11.08 -10.69 21.66
N GLU A 321 10.12 -9.93 21.14
CA GLU A 321 8.81 -9.81 21.77
C GLU A 321 8.10 -11.16 21.84
N ILE A 322 8.12 -11.96 20.76
CA ILE A 322 7.55 -13.32 20.76
C ILE A 322 8.22 -14.18 21.82
N VAL A 323 9.57 -14.21 21.87
CA VAL A 323 10.33 -14.96 22.87
C VAL A 323 9.90 -14.57 24.28
N ASN A 324 9.85 -13.27 24.57
CA ASN A 324 9.51 -12.76 25.90
C ASN A 324 8.05 -13.05 26.27
N ARG A 325 7.12 -12.79 25.35
CA ARG A 325 5.67 -12.89 25.60
C ARG A 325 5.20 -14.33 25.78
N TYR A 326 5.82 -15.28 25.07
CA TYR A 326 5.49 -16.70 25.16
C TYR A 326 6.49 -17.52 25.99
N LYS A 327 7.49 -16.86 26.59
CA LYS A 327 8.57 -17.50 27.38
C LYS A 327 9.23 -18.65 26.60
N CYS A 328 9.62 -18.38 25.35
CA CYS A 328 10.15 -19.40 24.47
C CYS A 328 11.55 -19.87 24.90
N ILE A 329 11.82 -21.16 24.72
CA ILE A 329 13.17 -21.72 24.77
C ILE A 329 13.78 -21.57 23.38
N ILE A 330 14.98 -20.98 23.30
CA ILE A 330 15.70 -20.79 22.03
C ILE A 330 16.55 -22.03 21.77
N LEU A 331 16.35 -22.66 20.60
CA LEU A 331 17.30 -23.61 20.05
C LEU A 331 18.29 -22.83 19.19
N SER A 332 19.53 -22.82 19.67
CA SER A 332 20.63 -22.04 19.12
C SER A 332 21.44 -22.79 18.10
#